data_AF-A0A932QFD4-F1
#
_entry.id   AF-A0A932QFD4-F1
#
_cell.length_a   1.000
_cell.length_b   1.000
_cell.length_c   1.000
_cell.angle_alpha   90.00
_cell.angle_beta   90.00
_cell.angle_gamma   90.00
#
_symmetry.space_group_name_H-M   'P 1'
#
loop_
_entity.id
_entity.type
_entity.pdbx_description
1 polymer ?
#
loop_
_entity_poly.entity_id
_entity_poly.type
_entity_poly.pdbx_seq_one_letter_code
_entity_poly.pdbx_strand_id
1 'polypeptide(L)'
;MMFRRVVAPLLAATAALIGACTNTNTGPTTVAALEFDTLPYPSIVTGDTMRDSTGKVAALHAVVLNGNGVIIPNASVQYIAFDTGVTVGAGGILTAQARSGSVRLIASSGGIQSKPLTVLVTRRPDSVVVTGKLVDTLFYDYKGSLTFDSPTLGVKLVTNDTAGGVTVTAGWLVSYQLLYNGTPVPLSDTTTAASLIDKATANLSHIDTTASDGTAGRRVRLRLARYTDTTGTAKLTVIATVRQKGLAVRGSPVTFVLYPRLHP
;
A
#
# COMPACT_ATOMS: atom_id res chain seq x y z
N MET A 1 24.37 65.04 -66.36
CA MET A 1 24.13 65.14 -64.90
C MET A 1 24.02 63.70 -64.39
N MET A 2 25.10 63.03 -63.93
CA MET A 2 25.63 63.02 -62.53
C MET A 2 24.49 62.82 -61.52
N PHE A 3 24.35 61.75 -60.72
CA PHE A 3 25.30 60.88 -59.98
C PHE A 3 24.74 59.43 -59.93
N ARG A 4 25.41 58.35 -60.34
CA ARG A 4 26.38 57.46 -59.64
C ARG A 4 26.18 57.23 -58.11
N ARG A 5 25.82 55.98 -57.77
CA ARG A 5 26.59 54.96 -57.00
C ARG A 5 26.02 54.42 -55.67
N VAL A 6 25.89 53.08 -55.65
CA VAL A 6 26.24 52.11 -54.55
C VAL A 6 25.14 51.97 -53.47
N VAL A 7 24.66 50.77 -53.09
CA VAL A 7 25.34 49.69 -52.35
C VAL A 7 24.73 48.30 -52.68
N ALA A 8 25.61 47.31 -52.78
CA ALA A 8 25.38 45.88 -53.02
C ALA A 8 24.93 45.11 -51.73
N PRO A 9 24.52 43.83 -51.82
CA PRO A 9 23.70 43.14 -50.82
C PRO A 9 24.52 42.60 -49.63
N LEU A 10 23.94 42.58 -48.43
CA LEU A 10 24.54 41.92 -47.26
C LEU A 10 23.79 40.63 -46.92
N LEU A 11 24.57 39.55 -46.99
CA LEU A 11 24.45 38.20 -46.45
C LEU A 11 23.53 38.09 -45.21
N ALA A 12 22.54 37.19 -45.20
CA ALA A 12 22.64 35.74 -44.90
C ALA A 12 22.75 35.39 -43.40
N ALA A 13 22.02 34.32 -43.06
CA ALA A 13 22.15 33.46 -41.87
C ALA A 13 21.48 33.89 -40.55
N THR A 14 20.21 33.51 -40.39
CA THR A 14 19.66 33.04 -39.10
C THR A 14 18.65 31.91 -39.37
N ALA A 15 19.16 30.78 -39.89
CA ALA A 15 18.41 29.53 -39.99
C ALA A 15 19.25 28.39 -39.39
N ALA A 16 19.41 28.39 -38.07
CA ALA A 16 19.94 27.25 -37.33
C ALA A 16 19.64 27.46 -35.85
N LEU A 17 18.52 26.91 -35.35
CA LEU A 17 18.32 26.51 -33.94
C LEU A 17 17.02 25.69 -33.76
N ILE A 18 16.67 24.83 -34.74
CA ILE A 18 15.66 23.79 -34.57
C ILE A 18 16.33 22.44 -34.79
N GLY A 19 17.27 22.08 -33.92
CA GLY A 19 18.09 20.87 -34.13
C GLY A 19 18.75 20.30 -32.88
N ALA A 20 18.36 20.75 -31.69
CA ALA A 20 18.95 20.28 -30.44
C ALA A 20 17.87 19.81 -29.46
N CYS A 21 17.00 18.90 -29.90
CA CYS A 21 16.13 18.03 -29.07
C CYS A 21 15.45 16.94 -29.93
N THR A 22 16.09 16.40 -30.98
CA THR A 22 15.44 15.40 -31.87
C THR A 22 15.86 13.95 -31.62
N ASN A 23 16.82 13.72 -30.72
CA ASN A 23 17.24 12.36 -30.33
C ASN A 23 16.74 12.01 -28.93
N THR A 24 15.44 12.15 -28.69
CA THR A 24 14.81 11.20 -27.77
C THR A 24 14.87 9.87 -28.51
N ASN A 25 15.76 8.98 -28.10
CA ASN A 25 15.89 7.65 -28.68
C ASN A 25 14.58 6.90 -28.40
N THR A 26 13.60 7.03 -29.31
CA THR A 26 12.19 6.56 -29.16
C THR A 26 11.97 5.19 -29.78
N GLY A 27 13.05 4.44 -30.03
CA GLY A 27 12.95 3.07 -30.53
C GLY A 27 12.00 2.24 -29.65
N PRO A 28 11.22 1.32 -30.23
CA PRO A 28 10.22 0.54 -29.49
C PRO A 28 10.84 -0.30 -28.36
N THR A 29 12.14 -0.58 -28.43
CA THR A 29 12.95 -1.31 -27.45
C THR A 29 13.88 -0.41 -26.63
N THR A 30 13.89 0.90 -26.89
CA THR A 30 14.73 1.83 -26.14
C THR A 30 14.06 2.19 -24.83
N VAL A 31 14.76 1.95 -23.72
CA VAL A 31 14.31 2.33 -22.38
C VAL A 31 14.23 3.85 -22.27
N ALA A 32 13.06 4.37 -21.92
CA ALA A 32 12.84 5.80 -21.66
C ALA A 32 12.41 6.06 -20.22
N ALA A 33 11.69 5.13 -19.59
CA ALA A 33 11.33 5.21 -18.18
C ALA A 33 11.38 3.84 -17.50
N LEU A 34 11.54 3.86 -16.19
CA LEU A 34 11.63 2.69 -15.33
C LEU A 34 11.03 3.01 -13.97
N GLU A 35 10.10 2.19 -13.52
CA GLU A 35 9.46 2.35 -12.22
C GLU A 35 9.18 0.99 -11.59
N PHE A 36 9.16 0.97 -10.26
CA PHE A 36 8.62 -0.17 -9.54
C PHE A 36 7.11 -0.19 -9.70
N ASP A 37 6.56 -1.37 -9.97
CA ASP A 37 5.12 -1.56 -10.12
C ASP A 37 4.44 -1.57 -8.75
N THR A 38 4.66 -2.64 -7.99
CA THR A 38 4.18 -2.77 -6.62
C THR A 38 5.15 -3.62 -5.78
N LEU A 39 5.17 -3.38 -4.48
CA LEU A 39 5.83 -4.28 -3.54
C LEU A 39 4.94 -5.50 -3.27
N PRO A 40 5.49 -6.73 -3.30
CA PRO A 40 4.72 -7.94 -2.95
C PRO A 40 4.10 -7.91 -1.54
N TYR A 41 4.76 -7.20 -0.62
CA TYR A 41 4.28 -6.99 0.74
C TYR A 41 4.84 -5.65 1.28
N PRO A 42 4.14 -4.95 2.20
CA PRO A 42 4.58 -3.63 2.67
C PRO A 42 5.92 -3.62 3.42
N SER A 43 6.41 -4.78 3.83
CA SER A 43 7.65 -4.93 4.58
C SER A 43 8.34 -6.27 4.31
N ILE A 44 9.59 -6.37 4.72
CA ILE A 44 10.36 -7.62 4.76
C ILE A 44 10.79 -7.92 6.19
N VAL A 45 10.77 -9.20 6.56
CA VAL A 45 11.13 -9.66 7.90
C VAL A 45 12.64 -9.84 8.00
N THR A 46 13.25 -9.35 9.08
CA THR A 46 14.65 -9.61 9.42
C THR A 46 14.99 -11.09 9.35
N GLY A 47 16.03 -11.45 8.60
CA GLY A 47 16.50 -12.81 8.42
C GLY A 47 15.68 -13.65 7.43
N ASP A 48 14.75 -13.06 6.70
CA ASP A 48 13.91 -13.74 5.70
C ASP A 48 14.02 -13.06 4.33
N THR A 49 13.44 -13.72 3.33
CA THR A 49 13.23 -13.18 1.98
C THR A 49 11.89 -12.47 1.88
N MET A 50 11.76 -11.52 0.95
CA MET A 50 10.48 -10.90 0.61
C MET A 50 9.48 -11.97 0.16
N ARG A 51 8.27 -11.84 0.69
CA ARG A 51 7.16 -12.75 0.43
C ARG A 51 5.94 -11.94 0.03
N ASP A 52 4.98 -12.59 -0.59
CA ASP A 52 3.64 -12.03 -0.80
C ASP A 52 2.75 -12.23 0.44
N SER A 53 1.50 -11.75 0.37
CA SER A 53 0.49 -11.90 1.42
C SER A 53 0.07 -13.35 1.71
N THR A 54 0.40 -14.30 0.82
CA THR A 54 0.17 -15.74 1.02
C THR A 54 1.34 -16.41 1.74
N GLY A 55 2.50 -15.74 1.82
CA GLY A 55 3.71 -16.26 2.43
C GLY A 55 4.68 -16.90 1.46
N LYS A 56 4.38 -16.90 0.16
CA LYS A 56 5.28 -17.40 -0.89
C LYS A 56 6.38 -16.37 -1.15
N VAL A 57 7.60 -16.82 -1.42
CA VAL A 57 8.70 -15.92 -1.81
C VAL A 57 8.30 -15.20 -3.10
N ALA A 58 8.46 -13.87 -3.10
CA ALA A 58 8.06 -13.01 -4.19
C ALA A 58 9.18 -12.03 -4.54
N ALA A 59 9.46 -11.91 -5.84
CA ALA A 59 10.48 -11.03 -6.36
C ALA A 59 10.01 -9.58 -6.40
N LEU A 60 10.97 -8.65 -6.40
CA LEU A 60 10.72 -7.28 -6.80
C LEU A 60 10.30 -7.24 -8.28
N HIS A 61 9.39 -6.34 -8.60
CA HIS A 61 8.90 -6.13 -9.96
C HIS A 61 9.01 -4.65 -10.34
N ALA A 62 9.61 -4.38 -11.49
CA ALA A 62 9.68 -3.07 -12.10
C ALA A 62 9.28 -3.17 -13.57
N VAL A 63 8.54 -2.16 -14.04
CA VAL A 63 8.12 -2.04 -15.42
C VAL A 63 9.05 -1.08 -16.15
N VAL A 64 9.45 -1.49 -17.35
CA VAL A 64 10.33 -0.74 -18.23
C VAL A 64 9.48 -0.22 -19.38
N LEU A 65 9.52 1.09 -19.62
CA LEU A 65 8.70 1.75 -20.63
C LEU A 65 9.57 2.38 -21.71
N ASN A 66 9.12 2.34 -22.96
CA ASN A 66 9.74 3.06 -24.07
C ASN A 66 9.28 4.52 -24.16
N GLY A 67 9.79 5.25 -25.14
CA GLY A 67 9.48 6.68 -25.34
C GLY A 67 8.00 6.99 -25.59
N ASN A 68 7.19 5.98 -25.94
CA ASN A 68 5.74 6.10 -26.14
C ASN A 68 4.94 5.67 -24.89
N GLY A 69 5.60 5.38 -23.77
CA GLY A 69 4.95 4.88 -22.55
C GLY A 69 4.48 3.42 -22.63
N VAL A 70 4.95 2.66 -23.62
CA VAL A 70 4.60 1.25 -23.79
C VAL A 70 5.60 0.36 -23.06
N ILE A 71 5.10 -0.67 -22.36
CA ILE A 71 5.94 -1.66 -21.66
C ILE A 71 6.83 -2.39 -22.66
N ILE A 72 8.13 -2.42 -22.37
CA ILE A 72 9.11 -3.25 -23.05
C ILE A 72 9.07 -4.64 -22.39
N PRO A 73 8.56 -5.68 -23.06
CA PRO A 73 8.43 -7.00 -22.47
C PRO A 73 9.82 -7.63 -22.23
N ASN A 74 9.95 -8.39 -21.14
CA ASN A 74 11.16 -9.13 -20.80
C ASN A 74 12.45 -8.28 -20.76
N ALA A 75 12.32 -6.98 -20.46
CA ALA A 75 13.46 -6.11 -20.29
C ALA A 75 14.35 -6.64 -19.14
N SER A 76 15.67 -6.64 -19.34
CA SER A 76 16.61 -6.99 -18.28
C SER A 76 16.63 -5.89 -17.23
N VAL A 77 16.21 -6.21 -16.01
CA VAL A 77 16.19 -5.29 -14.88
C VAL A 77 17.14 -5.79 -13.80
N GLN A 78 18.06 -4.93 -13.39
CA GLN A 78 18.89 -5.14 -12.22
C GLN A 78 18.31 -4.38 -11.03
N TYR A 79 18.17 -5.06 -9.90
CA TYR A 79 17.75 -4.44 -8.64
C TYR A 79 18.96 -4.23 -7.74
N ILE A 80 19.09 -3.04 -7.17
CA ILE A 80 20.25 -2.63 -6.39
C ILE A 80 19.76 -2.05 -5.07
N ALA A 81 20.35 -2.51 -3.96
CA ALA A 81 20.14 -1.90 -2.65
C ALA A 81 21.14 -0.77 -2.42
N PHE A 82 20.65 0.42 -2.08
CA PHE A 82 21.51 1.55 -1.71
C PHE A 82 21.94 1.52 -0.25
N ASP A 83 21.08 1.02 0.62
CA ASP A 83 21.32 0.96 2.06
C ASP A 83 21.81 -0.43 2.45
N THR A 84 22.52 -0.51 3.58
CA THR A 84 23.02 -1.78 4.12
C THR A 84 21.91 -2.57 4.81
N GLY A 85 22.15 -3.87 5.03
CA GLY A 85 21.22 -4.73 5.76
C GLY A 85 20.09 -5.33 4.94
N VAL A 86 20.14 -5.17 3.61
CA VAL A 86 19.43 -6.03 2.67
C VAL A 86 20.36 -6.42 1.52
N THR A 87 20.06 -7.54 0.88
CA THR A 87 20.72 -7.98 -0.36
C THR A 87 19.67 -8.34 -1.38
N VAL A 88 19.91 -8.03 -2.65
CA VAL A 88 19.07 -8.50 -3.75
C VAL A 88 19.80 -9.61 -4.49
N GLY A 89 19.24 -10.81 -4.44
CA GLY A 89 19.77 -11.98 -5.13
C GLY A 89 19.30 -12.09 -6.58
N ALA A 90 19.67 -13.21 -7.21
CA ALA A 90 19.21 -13.55 -8.55
C ALA A 90 17.66 -13.53 -8.63
N GLY A 91 17.12 -13.07 -9.76
CA GLY A 91 15.68 -12.99 -9.98
C GLY A 91 14.96 -11.91 -9.16
N GLY A 92 15.68 -10.96 -8.55
CA GLY A 92 15.07 -9.86 -7.79
C GLY A 92 14.59 -10.26 -6.39
N ILE A 93 15.10 -11.34 -5.83
CA ILE A 93 14.74 -11.80 -4.48
C ILE A 93 15.44 -10.93 -3.43
N LEU A 94 14.67 -10.11 -2.72
CA LEU A 94 15.17 -9.31 -1.62
C LEU A 94 15.28 -10.16 -0.35
N THR A 95 16.41 -10.06 0.35
CA THR A 95 16.66 -10.70 1.66
C THR A 95 17.07 -9.65 2.68
N ALA A 96 16.50 -9.71 3.89
CA ALA A 96 16.83 -8.77 4.96
C ALA A 96 17.76 -9.35 6.01
N GLN A 97 18.72 -8.54 6.43
CA GLN A 97 19.74 -8.83 7.45
C GLN A 97 19.69 -7.79 8.58
N ALA A 98 19.22 -6.57 8.30
CA ALA A 98 19.00 -5.52 9.30
C ALA A 98 17.94 -5.93 10.32
N ARG A 99 18.11 -5.51 11.58
CA ARG A 99 17.17 -5.79 12.68
C ARG A 99 15.83 -5.06 12.57
N SER A 100 15.85 -3.85 12.01
CA SER A 100 14.66 -3.02 11.75
C SER A 100 15.09 -1.74 11.04
N GLY A 101 14.16 -1.08 10.33
CA GLY A 101 14.38 0.23 9.72
C GLY A 101 13.80 0.29 8.32
N SER A 102 14.20 1.29 7.54
CA SER A 102 13.85 1.39 6.13
C SER A 102 15.10 1.30 5.26
N VAL A 103 14.98 0.64 4.12
CA VAL A 103 16.04 0.54 3.12
C VAL A 103 15.54 1.03 1.78
N ARG A 104 16.42 1.61 0.97
CA ARG A 104 16.12 2.10 -0.36
C ARG A 104 16.67 1.17 -1.43
N LEU A 105 15.84 0.91 -2.42
CA LEU A 105 16.15 0.09 -3.59
C LEU A 105 15.98 0.92 -4.86
N ILE A 106 16.77 0.62 -5.88
CA ILE A 106 16.53 1.10 -7.24
C ILE A 106 16.46 -0.07 -8.20
N ALA A 107 15.67 0.08 -9.25
CA ALA A 107 15.75 -0.73 -10.45
C ALA A 107 16.62 -0.02 -11.48
N SER A 108 17.38 -0.77 -12.27
CA SER A 108 18.16 -0.24 -13.39
C SER A 108 17.99 -1.10 -14.63
N SER A 109 17.82 -0.46 -15.78
CA SER A 109 17.73 -1.10 -17.09
C SER A 109 18.18 -0.12 -18.17
N GLY A 110 18.96 -0.58 -19.14
CA GLY A 110 19.40 0.24 -20.28
C GLY A 110 20.13 1.54 -19.91
N GLY A 111 20.81 1.59 -18.76
CA GLY A 111 21.49 2.80 -18.26
C GLY A 111 20.57 3.81 -17.54
N ILE A 112 19.28 3.53 -17.42
CA ILE A 112 18.30 4.33 -16.67
C ILE A 112 18.09 3.69 -15.29
N GLN A 113 17.78 4.53 -14.30
CA GLN A 113 17.43 4.12 -12.94
C GLN A 113 16.03 4.60 -12.57
N SER A 114 15.32 3.80 -11.78
CA SER A 114 14.05 4.19 -11.20
C SER A 114 14.22 5.26 -10.12
N LYS A 115 13.12 5.88 -9.72
CA LYS A 115 13.07 6.53 -8.40
C LYS A 115 13.36 5.49 -7.29
N PRO A 116 14.00 5.88 -6.18
CA PRO A 116 14.20 4.99 -5.05
C PRO A 116 12.86 4.48 -4.49
N LEU A 117 12.77 3.17 -4.29
CA LEU A 117 11.69 2.51 -3.57
C LEU A 117 12.13 2.25 -2.13
N THR A 118 11.39 2.77 -1.17
CA THR A 118 11.62 2.52 0.25
C THR A 118 10.90 1.27 0.69
N VAL A 119 11.62 0.32 1.28
CA VAL A 119 11.09 -0.92 1.86
C VAL A 119 11.32 -0.90 3.37
N LEU A 120 10.28 -1.21 4.13
CA LEU A 120 10.40 -1.37 5.57
C LEU A 120 10.98 -2.76 5.90
N VAL A 121 12.06 -2.79 6.69
CA VAL A 121 12.57 -3.98 7.36
C VAL A 121 11.99 -4.02 8.76
N THR A 122 11.28 -5.09 9.08
CA THR A 122 10.53 -5.23 10.34
C THR A 122 10.83 -6.55 11.03
N ARG A 123 10.49 -6.63 12.32
CA ARG A 123 10.56 -7.89 13.06
C ARG A 123 9.36 -8.79 12.73
N ARG A 124 9.50 -10.07 13.06
CA ARG A 124 8.40 -11.03 13.05
C ARG A 124 7.52 -10.80 14.28
N PRO A 125 6.22 -10.48 14.14
CA PRO A 125 5.29 -10.40 15.24
C PRO A 125 5.08 -11.81 15.78
N ASP A 126 4.99 -11.92 17.10
CA ASP A 126 4.64 -13.16 17.77
C ASP A 126 3.22 -13.12 18.36
N SER A 127 2.64 -11.93 18.51
CA SER A 127 1.36 -11.73 19.19
C SER A 127 0.58 -10.57 18.60
N VAL A 128 -0.74 -10.70 18.65
CA VAL A 128 -1.71 -9.65 18.36
C VAL A 128 -2.38 -9.24 19.67
N VAL A 129 -2.45 -7.93 19.92
CA VAL A 129 -3.11 -7.32 21.08
C VAL A 129 -4.26 -6.45 20.58
N VAL A 130 -5.40 -6.48 21.25
CA VAL A 130 -6.56 -5.64 20.92
C VAL A 130 -6.34 -4.23 21.45
N THR A 131 -6.60 -3.19 20.65
CA THR A 131 -6.43 -1.78 21.09
C THR A 131 -7.73 -1.08 21.49
N GLY A 132 -8.88 -1.73 21.27
CA GLY A 132 -10.21 -1.23 21.63
C GLY A 132 -11.06 -2.28 22.33
N LYS A 133 -12.36 -2.01 22.44
CA LYS A 133 -13.32 -2.96 23.01
C LYS A 133 -13.65 -4.06 22.01
N LEU A 134 -13.69 -5.31 22.48
CA LEU A 134 -14.15 -6.45 21.69
C LEU A 134 -15.67 -6.44 21.45
N VAL A 135 -16.42 -5.85 22.38
CA VAL A 135 -17.87 -5.67 22.27
C VAL A 135 -18.18 -4.21 22.55
N ASP A 136 -18.86 -3.56 21.62
CA ASP A 136 -19.24 -2.15 21.76
C ASP A 136 -20.59 -1.85 21.11
N THR A 137 -21.05 -0.62 21.28
CA THR A 137 -22.31 -0.13 20.70
C THR A 137 -22.02 0.90 19.62
N LEU A 138 -22.70 0.78 18.48
CA LEU A 138 -22.69 1.79 17.43
C LEU A 138 -23.98 2.62 17.54
N PHE A 139 -23.87 3.80 18.13
CA PHE A 139 -25.01 4.69 18.25
C PHE A 139 -25.32 5.39 16.93
N TYR A 140 -26.60 5.52 16.61
CA TYR A 140 -27.11 6.28 15.46
C TYR A 140 -28.30 7.14 15.85
N ASP A 141 -28.64 8.14 15.05
CA ASP A 141 -29.84 8.98 15.20
C ASP A 141 -30.54 9.16 13.85
N TYR A 142 -31.82 9.57 13.87
CA TYR A 142 -32.60 9.85 12.66
C TYR A 142 -32.63 11.33 12.27
N LYS A 143 -31.98 12.22 13.04
CA LYS A 143 -32.22 13.67 12.96
C LYS A 143 -31.06 14.47 12.35
N GLY A 144 -29.91 13.85 12.10
CA GLY A 144 -28.74 14.56 11.56
C GLY A 144 -28.10 13.86 10.37
N SER A 145 -27.49 12.70 10.62
CA SER A 145 -26.66 12.01 9.63
C SER A 145 -27.37 10.79 9.05
N LEU A 146 -27.08 10.48 7.79
CA LEU A 146 -27.48 9.20 7.18
C LEU A 146 -26.40 8.12 7.32
N THR A 147 -25.23 8.48 7.85
CA THR A 147 -24.12 7.56 8.06
C THR A 147 -23.47 7.74 9.43
N PHE A 148 -23.23 6.64 10.12
CA PHE A 148 -22.64 6.62 11.46
C PHE A 148 -21.45 5.67 11.48
N ASP A 149 -20.33 6.16 11.99
CA ASP A 149 -19.09 5.39 12.03
C ASP A 149 -18.81 4.90 13.45
N SER A 150 -18.36 3.66 13.56
CA SER A 150 -17.90 3.10 14.82
C SER A 150 -16.59 3.75 15.29
N PRO A 151 -16.25 3.61 16.59
CA PRO A 151 -14.88 3.68 17.02
C PRO A 151 -13.97 2.75 16.20
N THR A 152 -12.67 3.05 16.19
CA THR A 152 -11.71 2.21 15.46
C THR A 152 -11.61 0.83 16.10
N LEU A 153 -11.92 -0.21 15.33
CA LEU A 153 -11.73 -1.61 15.67
C LEU A 153 -10.29 -1.98 15.33
N GLY A 154 -9.43 -1.87 16.33
CA GLY A 154 -7.99 -1.90 16.14
C GLY A 154 -7.30 -3.09 16.81
N VAL A 155 -6.21 -3.50 16.17
CA VAL A 155 -5.24 -4.46 16.70
C VAL A 155 -3.85 -3.82 16.70
N LYS A 156 -2.98 -4.33 17.56
CA LYS A 156 -1.58 -3.96 17.68
C LYS A 156 -0.71 -5.21 17.59
N LEU A 157 0.28 -5.18 16.73
CA LEU A 157 1.22 -6.28 16.58
C LEU A 157 2.46 -6.01 17.40
N VAL A 158 2.87 -7.04 18.14
CA VAL A 158 4.04 -6.98 19.00
C VAL A 158 4.93 -8.20 18.81
N THR A 159 6.19 -8.01 19.16
CA THR A 159 7.22 -9.04 19.22
C THR A 159 7.87 -8.98 20.58
N ASN A 160 7.95 -10.11 21.28
CA ASN A 160 8.81 -10.23 22.46
C ASN A 160 10.27 -10.30 22.00
N ASP A 161 11.08 -9.41 22.53
CA ASP A 161 12.53 -9.45 22.37
C ASP A 161 13.12 -10.49 23.32
N THR A 162 14.24 -11.07 22.91
CA THR A 162 14.99 -12.10 23.65
C THR A 162 15.47 -11.63 25.03
N ALA A 163 15.52 -10.30 25.25
CA ALA A 163 15.82 -9.67 26.54
C ALA A 163 14.57 -9.43 27.42
N GLY A 164 13.39 -9.93 27.03
CA GLY A 164 12.13 -9.77 27.76
C GLY A 164 11.37 -8.47 27.47
N GLY A 165 11.85 -7.63 26.56
CA GLY A 165 11.15 -6.40 26.14
C GLY A 165 10.06 -6.67 25.12
N VAL A 166 8.98 -5.88 25.10
CA VAL A 166 7.93 -5.96 24.07
C VAL A 166 8.12 -4.82 23.08
N THR A 167 8.31 -5.13 21.80
CA THR A 167 8.47 -4.14 20.73
C THR A 167 7.30 -4.19 19.76
N VAL A 168 6.86 -3.02 19.30
CA VAL A 168 5.80 -2.91 18.28
C VAL A 168 6.32 -3.31 16.91
N THR A 169 5.44 -3.84 16.06
CA THR A 169 5.83 -4.34 14.74
C THR A 169 5.02 -3.66 13.64
N ALA A 170 5.71 -2.87 12.82
CA ALA A 170 5.12 -2.10 11.71
C ALA A 170 5.19 -2.85 10.37
N GLY A 171 4.41 -2.41 9.37
CA GLY A 171 4.44 -2.95 8.00
C GLY A 171 3.75 -4.28 7.75
N TRP A 172 2.87 -4.73 8.65
CA TRP A 172 2.12 -5.98 8.51
C TRP A 172 0.70 -5.73 8.02
N LEU A 173 0.27 -6.55 7.06
CA LEU A 173 -1.11 -6.55 6.59
C LEU A 173 -2.03 -7.20 7.62
N VAL A 174 -3.11 -6.50 7.94
CA VAL A 174 -4.24 -6.98 8.74
C VAL A 174 -5.47 -6.98 7.86
N SER A 175 -6.05 -8.17 7.63
CA SER A 175 -7.28 -8.34 6.88
C SER A 175 -8.49 -8.29 7.79
N TYR A 176 -9.52 -7.57 7.41
CA TYR A 176 -10.77 -7.38 8.12
C TYR A 176 -11.93 -7.91 7.27
N GLN A 177 -12.80 -8.71 7.89
CA GLN A 177 -14.04 -9.18 7.29
C GLN A 177 -15.22 -8.71 8.13
N LEU A 178 -16.20 -8.07 7.50
CA LEU A 178 -17.46 -7.69 8.14
C LEU A 178 -18.51 -8.75 7.88
N LEU A 179 -19.27 -9.06 8.92
CA LEU A 179 -20.48 -9.86 8.86
C LEU A 179 -21.64 -9.03 9.41
N TYR A 180 -22.73 -8.95 8.67
CA TYR A 180 -24.00 -8.37 9.12
C TYR A 180 -24.97 -9.50 9.43
N ASN A 181 -25.36 -9.63 10.70
CA ASN A 181 -26.20 -10.71 11.21
C ASN A 181 -25.68 -12.12 10.86
N GLY A 182 -24.35 -12.28 10.84
CA GLY A 182 -23.67 -13.54 10.51
C GLY A 182 -23.40 -13.75 9.02
N THR A 183 -23.89 -12.88 8.14
CA THR A 183 -23.65 -12.96 6.69
C THR A 183 -22.47 -12.07 6.30
N PRO A 184 -21.43 -12.59 5.62
CA PRO A 184 -20.32 -11.78 5.14
C PRO A 184 -20.77 -10.65 4.21
N VAL A 185 -20.21 -9.45 4.42
CA VAL A 185 -20.46 -8.28 3.58
C VAL A 185 -19.26 -8.06 2.64
N PRO A 186 -19.45 -8.18 1.31
CA PRO A 186 -18.39 -7.89 0.35
C PRO A 186 -17.95 -6.42 0.36
N LEU A 187 -16.69 -6.15 0.00
CA LEU A 187 -16.15 -4.78 -0.05
C LEU A 187 -16.92 -3.89 -1.05
N SER A 188 -17.34 -4.46 -2.17
CA SER A 188 -18.08 -3.77 -3.23
C SER A 188 -19.57 -3.61 -2.93
N ASP A 189 -20.07 -4.25 -1.86
CA ASP A 189 -21.49 -4.21 -1.53
C ASP A 189 -21.83 -2.91 -0.80
N THR A 190 -22.44 -1.99 -1.54
CA THR A 190 -22.98 -0.73 -1.00
C THR A 190 -24.48 -0.84 -0.68
N THR A 191 -25.10 -1.98 -0.96
CA THR A 191 -26.54 -2.24 -0.73
C THR A 191 -26.81 -2.66 0.71
N THR A 192 -25.83 -3.29 1.36
CA THR A 192 -25.91 -3.65 2.78
C THR A 192 -25.84 -2.42 3.70
N ALA A 193 -26.52 -2.53 4.84
CA ALA A 193 -26.59 -1.49 5.87
C ALA A 193 -25.24 -1.06 6.44
N ALA A 194 -24.21 -1.89 6.31
CA ALA A 194 -22.90 -1.62 6.89
C ALA A 194 -21.77 -1.93 5.92
N SER A 195 -20.64 -1.23 6.08
CA SER A 195 -19.40 -1.49 5.33
C SER A 195 -18.17 -1.21 6.17
N LEU A 196 -17.05 -1.86 5.86
CA LEU A 196 -15.75 -1.52 6.42
C LEU A 196 -15.12 -0.35 5.67
N ILE A 197 -14.65 0.63 6.44
CA ILE A 197 -13.98 1.80 5.92
C ILE A 197 -12.60 1.99 6.57
N ASP A 198 -11.71 2.61 5.82
CA ASP A 198 -10.45 3.11 6.32
C ASP A 198 -10.67 4.28 7.29
N LYS A 199 -9.94 4.28 8.40
CA LYS A 199 -10.11 5.25 9.48
C LYS A 199 -9.69 6.68 9.10
N ALA A 200 -8.81 6.84 8.11
CA ALA A 200 -8.23 8.12 7.71
C ALA A 200 -8.93 8.71 6.49
N THR A 201 -9.24 7.88 5.51
CA THR A 201 -9.79 8.30 4.20
C THR A 201 -11.30 8.09 4.08
N ALA A 202 -11.90 7.30 4.98
CA ALA A 202 -13.29 6.85 4.90
C ALA A 202 -13.64 6.05 3.62
N ASN A 203 -12.64 5.66 2.83
CA ASN A 203 -12.81 4.78 1.68
C ASN A 203 -13.10 3.35 2.13
N LEU A 204 -13.86 2.62 1.33
CA LEU A 204 -14.10 1.19 1.56
C LEU A 204 -12.77 0.45 1.60
N SER A 205 -12.50 -0.32 2.67
CA SER A 205 -11.26 -1.07 2.79
C SER A 205 -11.37 -2.26 3.75
N HIS A 206 -10.87 -3.42 3.32
CA HIS A 206 -10.79 -4.65 4.11
C HIS A 206 -9.36 -4.98 4.58
N ILE A 207 -8.37 -4.17 4.22
CA ILE A 207 -6.97 -4.43 4.57
C ILE A 207 -6.37 -3.16 5.11
N ASP A 208 -5.75 -3.23 6.29
CA ASP A 208 -4.92 -2.16 6.82
C ASP A 208 -3.46 -2.62 6.95
N THR A 209 -2.53 -1.68 7.00
CA THR A 209 -1.12 -1.95 7.28
C THR A 209 -0.76 -1.36 8.62
N THR A 210 -0.12 -2.13 9.50
CA THR A 210 0.29 -1.63 10.82
C THR A 210 1.24 -0.44 10.69
N ALA A 211 0.90 0.67 11.33
CA ALA A 211 1.71 1.88 11.37
C ALA A 211 2.99 1.70 12.21
N SER A 212 3.77 2.77 12.35
CA SER A 212 5.03 2.77 13.13
C SER A 212 4.85 2.39 14.61
N ASP A 213 3.66 2.59 15.17
CA ASP A 213 3.28 2.18 16.52
C ASP A 213 2.79 0.72 16.61
N GLY A 214 2.83 -0.01 15.50
CA GLY A 214 2.35 -1.38 15.34
C GLY A 214 0.84 -1.53 15.27
N THR A 215 0.08 -0.43 15.19
CA THR A 215 -1.38 -0.49 15.17
C THR A 215 -1.95 -0.50 13.76
N ALA A 216 -3.01 -1.28 13.58
CA ALA A 216 -3.87 -1.31 12.41
C ALA A 216 -5.33 -1.27 12.89
N GLY A 217 -6.22 -0.69 12.10
CA GLY A 217 -7.64 -0.64 12.46
C GLY A 217 -8.55 -0.24 11.31
N ARG A 218 -9.79 -0.69 11.42
CA ARG A 218 -10.88 -0.31 10.52
C ARG A 218 -12.06 0.22 11.33
N ARG A 219 -12.93 0.98 10.68
CA ARG A 219 -14.23 1.38 11.26
C ARG A 219 -15.35 0.71 10.46
N VAL A 220 -16.47 0.50 11.13
CA VAL A 220 -17.70 0.12 10.47
C VAL A 220 -18.52 1.37 10.26
N ARG A 221 -18.92 1.62 9.01
CA ARG A 221 -19.89 2.64 8.65
C ARG A 221 -21.26 2.01 8.51
N LEU A 222 -22.21 2.46 9.32
CA LEU A 222 -23.64 2.16 9.19
C LEU A 222 -24.30 3.19 8.28
N ARG A 223 -25.15 2.74 7.36
CA ARG A 223 -25.96 3.56 6.45
C ARG A 223 -27.42 3.43 6.84
N LEU A 224 -28.00 4.51 7.35
CA LEU A 224 -29.34 4.48 7.92
C LEU A 224 -30.42 4.18 6.87
N ALA A 225 -30.25 4.67 5.64
CA ALA A 225 -31.17 4.41 4.53
C ALA A 225 -31.31 2.92 4.15
N ARG A 226 -30.39 2.06 4.60
CA ARG A 226 -30.39 0.62 4.35
C ARG A 226 -30.55 -0.19 5.64
N TYR A 227 -30.55 0.47 6.79
CA TYR A 227 -30.66 -0.17 8.09
C TYR A 227 -32.13 -0.29 8.49
N THR A 228 -32.64 -1.52 8.48
CA THR A 228 -34.06 -1.82 8.69
C THR A 228 -34.36 -2.48 10.04
N ASP A 229 -33.34 -2.78 10.85
CA ASP A 229 -33.56 -3.41 12.14
C ASP A 229 -34.07 -2.42 13.19
N THR A 230 -35.37 -2.45 13.43
CA THR A 230 -36.07 -1.69 14.46
C THR A 230 -36.15 -2.44 15.80
N THR A 231 -35.74 -3.71 15.84
CA THR A 231 -35.78 -4.55 17.07
C THR A 231 -34.52 -4.39 17.92
N GLY A 232 -33.46 -3.79 17.37
CA GLY A 232 -32.18 -3.61 18.06
C GLY A 232 -31.47 -4.94 18.33
N THR A 233 -31.69 -5.94 17.47
CA THR A 233 -31.07 -7.27 17.55
C THR A 233 -29.95 -7.44 16.54
N ALA A 234 -29.80 -6.49 15.62
CA ALA A 234 -28.76 -6.51 14.61
C ALA A 234 -27.38 -6.58 15.25
N LYS A 235 -26.51 -7.36 14.60
CA LYS A 235 -25.15 -7.63 15.03
C LYS A 235 -24.21 -7.40 13.87
N LEU A 236 -23.25 -6.51 14.07
CA LEU A 236 -22.12 -6.30 13.17
C LEU A 236 -20.92 -7.01 13.78
N THR A 237 -20.40 -8.03 13.10
CA THR A 237 -19.20 -8.75 13.56
C THR A 237 -18.05 -8.43 12.62
N VAL A 238 -16.91 -8.02 13.16
CA VAL A 238 -15.69 -7.78 12.37
C VAL A 238 -14.60 -8.75 12.81
N ILE A 239 -14.05 -9.49 11.87
CA ILE A 239 -12.98 -10.46 12.11
C ILE A 239 -11.68 -9.89 11.55
N ALA A 240 -10.73 -9.59 12.43
CA ALA A 240 -9.40 -9.12 12.06
C ALA A 240 -8.39 -10.29 12.08
N THR A 241 -7.72 -10.52 10.95
CA THR A 241 -6.80 -11.63 10.72
C THR A 241 -5.41 -11.10 10.34
N VAL A 242 -4.39 -11.60 11.05
CA VAL A 242 -2.98 -11.35 10.79
C VAL A 242 -2.33 -12.69 10.48
N ARG A 243 -1.63 -12.78 9.36
CA ARG A 243 -0.92 -13.99 8.95
C ARG A 243 0.56 -13.74 8.76
N GLN A 244 1.32 -14.77 9.09
CA GLN A 244 2.73 -14.89 8.78
C GLN A 244 2.97 -16.22 8.07
N LYS A 245 3.57 -16.16 6.87
CA LYS A 245 3.83 -17.35 6.05
C LYS A 245 2.57 -18.22 5.88
N GLY A 246 1.42 -17.57 5.70
CA GLY A 246 0.11 -18.22 5.61
C GLY A 246 -0.53 -18.65 6.93
N LEU A 247 0.21 -18.67 8.04
CA LEU A 247 -0.30 -19.10 9.36
C LEU A 247 -0.78 -17.92 10.19
N ALA A 248 -1.83 -18.12 11.00
CA ALA A 248 -2.30 -17.09 11.91
C ALA A 248 -1.25 -16.77 12.99
N VAL A 249 -1.02 -15.48 13.24
CA VAL A 249 -0.20 -15.02 14.38
C VAL A 249 -0.97 -15.28 15.68
N ARG A 250 -0.28 -15.56 16.79
CA ARG A 250 -0.92 -15.80 18.10
C ARG A 250 -1.84 -14.63 18.46
N GLY A 251 -3.06 -14.93 18.90
CA GLY A 251 -4.09 -13.92 19.19
C GLY A 251 -4.90 -13.50 17.96
N SER A 252 -4.61 -14.05 16.78
CA SER A 252 -5.41 -13.91 15.57
C SER A 252 -6.15 -15.22 15.24
N PRO A 253 -7.40 -15.17 14.74
CA PRO A 253 -8.22 -13.97 14.47
C PRO A 253 -8.73 -13.29 15.75
N VAL A 254 -8.97 -11.98 15.65
CA VAL A 254 -9.66 -11.17 16.68
C VAL A 254 -11.08 -10.89 16.19
N THR A 255 -12.08 -11.11 17.04
CA THR A 255 -13.49 -10.85 16.71
C THR A 255 -14.03 -9.68 17.50
N PHE A 256 -14.42 -8.62 16.79
CA PHE A 256 -15.13 -7.47 17.32
C PHE A 256 -16.64 -7.62 17.06
N VAL A 257 -17.46 -7.18 18.01
CA VAL A 257 -18.91 -7.15 17.88
C VAL A 257 -19.41 -5.75 18.17
N LEU A 258 -20.18 -5.19 17.24
CA LEU A 258 -20.91 -3.94 17.40
C LEU A 258 -22.41 -4.21 17.38
N TYR A 259 -23.12 -3.64 18.34
CA TYR A 259 -24.58 -3.59 18.36
C TYR A 259 -25.04 -2.20 17.94
N PRO A 260 -25.68 -2.03 16.77
CA PRO A 260 -26.30 -0.77 16.42
C PRO A 260 -27.44 -0.45 17.40
N ARG A 261 -27.46 0.77 17.94
CA ARG A 261 -28.52 1.23 18.86
C ARG A 261 -28.91 2.66 18.52
N LEU A 262 -30.20 2.95 18.58
CA LEU A 262 -30.66 4.33 18.53
C LEU A 262 -30.09 5.09 19.74
N HIS A 263 -29.58 6.30 19.52
CA HIS A 263 -29.15 7.18 20.59
C HIS A 263 -30.33 7.46 21.53
N PRO A 264 -30.16 7.33 22.86
CA PRO A 264 -31.19 7.67 23.82
C PRO A 264 -31.63 9.14 23.73
#